data_AF-A0A932CWV9-F1
#
_entry.id   AF-A0A932CWV9-F1
#
_cell.length_a   1.000
_cell.length_b   1.000
_cell.length_c   1.000
_cell.angle_alpha   90.00
_cell.angle_beta   90.00
_cell.angle_gamma   90.00
#
_symmetry.space_group_name_H-M   'P 1'
#
loop_
_entity.id
_entity.type
_entity.pdbx_description
1 polymer ?
#
loop_
_entity_poly.entity_id
_entity_poly.type
_entity_poly.pdbx_seq_one_letter_code
_entity_poly.pdbx_strand_id
1 'polypeptide(L)'
;MRPLVCINVACAVSLASTAAIACSYSQVFRADVVPMDGSAGVPTNAEARILYVGIDLYALDDETAGALMLRPVGGDAITATVEVSSLAGGIVVTARPEAPLAPLTQYEVLDWVDDSQCSDELGCRMEEPVVVSRFTTGDSPDDQPPEFAGLTGFGTEAAACDESACCGPYRVITARPSYDPASDDGPEGSIRYRLYSSDGPALSPVAVGHSSNLWGFIDCDGGALGDDEIGRLDLQVGDYVVRAVDLAGNEDANEIIARLDASCEDAELEDTDGGEGDDLDDLDDGGGEGASCAMTPGRGGTATSAVVACAVLAGIVRRRPGRPSRPQPAGRAKSSE
;
A
#
# COMPACT_ATOMS: atom_id res chain seq x y z
N MET A 1 -21.11 66.91 29.55
CA MET A 1 -20.77 66.12 28.34
C MET A 1 -19.57 65.27 28.69
N ARG A 2 -19.71 63.94 28.68
CA ARG A 2 -18.62 62.98 28.90
C ARG A 2 -18.48 62.15 27.62
N PRO A 3 -17.28 61.93 27.08
CA PRO A 3 -17.11 61.09 25.90
C PRO A 3 -17.20 59.62 26.29
N LEU A 4 -17.95 58.84 25.50
CA LEU A 4 -17.88 57.38 25.53
C LEU A 4 -16.56 56.94 24.87
N VAL A 5 -15.79 56.13 25.57
CA VAL A 5 -14.62 55.44 25.03
C VAL A 5 -15.06 54.02 24.69
N CYS A 6 -15.09 53.69 23.39
CA CYS A 6 -15.30 52.32 22.92
C CYS A 6 -13.97 51.57 22.97
N ILE A 7 -13.89 50.60 23.86
CA ILE A 7 -12.76 49.65 23.93
C ILE A 7 -13.09 48.54 22.92
N ASN A 8 -12.39 48.55 21.78
CA ASN A 8 -12.40 47.41 20.86
C ASN A 8 -11.57 46.29 21.50
N VAL A 9 -12.26 45.30 22.06
CA VAL A 9 -11.65 44.03 22.45
C VAL A 9 -11.43 43.23 21.16
N ALA A 10 -10.23 43.34 20.60
CA ALA A 10 -9.79 42.44 19.54
C ALA A 10 -9.65 41.04 20.17
N CYS A 11 -10.65 40.19 19.95
CA CYS A 11 -10.53 38.76 20.20
C CYS A 11 -9.49 38.22 19.22
N ALA A 12 -8.24 38.11 19.65
CA ALA A 12 -7.25 37.27 18.99
C ALA A 12 -7.73 35.82 19.13
N VAL A 13 -8.53 35.37 18.17
CA VAL A 13 -8.76 33.94 17.96
C VAL A 13 -7.44 33.43 17.42
N SER A 14 -6.60 32.92 18.32
CA SER A 14 -5.47 32.09 17.94
C SER A 14 -6.05 30.88 17.22
N LEU A 15 -6.10 30.95 15.89
CA LEU A 15 -6.23 29.79 15.02
C LEU A 15 -4.99 28.95 15.32
N ALA A 16 -5.09 28.10 16.34
CA ALA A 16 -4.17 27.01 16.49
C ALA A 16 -4.29 26.24 15.18
N SER A 17 -3.24 26.31 14.36
CA SER A 17 -3.13 25.52 13.14
C SER A 17 -3.38 24.08 13.57
N THR A 18 -4.59 23.58 13.31
CA THR A 18 -4.90 22.16 13.44
C THR A 18 -3.98 21.51 12.42
N ALA A 19 -2.89 20.91 12.90
CA ALA A 19 -2.06 20.04 12.08
C ALA A 19 -2.99 19.17 11.25
N ALA A 20 -2.83 19.21 9.93
CA ALA A 20 -3.73 18.53 9.03
C ALA A 20 -3.80 17.06 9.44
N ILE A 21 -5.00 16.56 9.71
CA ILE A 21 -5.28 15.15 10.06
C ILE A 21 -4.70 14.19 9.00
N ALA A 22 -4.40 14.70 7.80
CA ALA A 22 -3.70 14.00 6.73
C ALA A 22 -2.29 13.49 7.13
N CYS A 23 -1.65 14.06 8.15
CA CYS A 23 -0.33 13.63 8.62
C CYS A 23 -0.36 12.59 9.75
N SER A 24 -1.56 12.21 10.21
CA SER A 24 -1.75 11.25 11.30
C SER A 24 -2.50 10.02 10.76
N TYR A 25 -1.82 9.16 10.02
CA TYR A 25 -2.39 7.91 9.49
C TYR A 25 -1.94 6.69 10.31
N SER A 26 -2.33 6.60 11.58
CA SER A 26 -1.69 5.72 12.57
C SER A 26 -2.13 4.24 12.57
N GLN A 27 -2.55 3.64 11.45
CA GLN A 27 -3.02 2.24 11.47
C GLN A 27 -2.36 1.38 10.41
N VAL A 28 -1.68 0.33 10.88
CA VAL A 28 -1.25 -0.80 10.07
C VAL A 28 -2.48 -1.63 9.70
N PHE A 29 -2.62 -1.98 8.43
CA PHE A 29 -3.66 -2.89 7.98
C PHE A 29 -3.17 -3.80 6.86
N ARG A 30 -3.85 -4.93 6.69
CA ARG A 30 -3.65 -5.84 5.57
C ARG A 30 -4.19 -5.25 4.28
N ALA A 31 -3.29 -4.93 3.36
CA ALA A 31 -3.66 -4.50 2.01
C ALA A 31 -4.00 -5.68 1.10
N ASP A 32 -3.28 -6.80 1.26
CA ASP A 32 -3.41 -7.96 0.38
C ASP A 32 -3.08 -9.27 1.09
N VAL A 33 -3.72 -10.37 0.66
CA VAL A 33 -3.49 -11.73 1.15
C VAL A 33 -3.53 -12.70 -0.01
N VAL A 34 -2.46 -13.48 -0.14
CA VAL A 34 -2.26 -14.43 -1.23
C VAL A 34 -1.92 -15.81 -0.66
N PRO A 35 -2.53 -16.92 -1.11
CA PRO A 35 -3.64 -16.98 -2.05
C PRO A 35 -4.91 -16.28 -1.52
N MET A 36 -5.71 -15.71 -2.41
CA MET A 36 -6.96 -15.02 -2.06
C MET A 36 -8.00 -15.98 -1.45
N ASP A 37 -8.90 -15.45 -0.62
CA ASP A 37 -9.96 -16.25 -0.01
C ASP A 37 -10.89 -16.85 -1.08
N GLY A 38 -11.07 -18.16 -1.03
CA GLY A 38 -11.85 -18.94 -1.98
C GLY A 38 -11.08 -19.41 -3.22
N SER A 39 -9.79 -19.11 -3.37
CA SER A 39 -8.97 -19.59 -4.49
C SER A 39 -8.92 -21.12 -4.53
N ALA A 40 -8.85 -21.68 -5.73
CA ALA A 40 -8.89 -23.12 -5.97
C ALA A 40 -7.90 -23.53 -7.05
N GLY A 41 -7.38 -24.75 -6.96
CA GLY A 41 -6.35 -25.21 -7.89
C GLY A 41 -4.96 -24.60 -7.58
N VAL A 42 -4.76 -24.08 -6.37
CA VAL A 42 -3.48 -23.52 -5.94
C VAL A 42 -2.39 -24.61 -5.96
N PRO A 43 -1.20 -24.37 -6.55
CA PRO A 43 -0.14 -25.36 -6.60
C PRO A 43 0.23 -25.92 -5.23
N THR A 44 0.63 -27.21 -5.16
CA THR A 44 0.98 -27.82 -3.86
C THR A 44 2.27 -27.27 -3.24
N ASN A 45 3.08 -26.53 -3.99
CA ASN A 45 4.27 -25.82 -3.51
C ASN A 45 4.03 -24.31 -3.34
N ALA A 46 2.77 -23.86 -3.33
CA ALA A 46 2.47 -22.44 -3.19
C ALA A 46 2.89 -21.85 -1.83
N GLU A 47 3.36 -20.60 -1.88
CA GLU A 47 3.65 -19.74 -0.74
C GLU A 47 2.37 -19.01 -0.28
N ALA A 48 2.26 -18.76 1.03
CA ALA A 48 1.25 -17.85 1.58
C ALA A 48 1.89 -16.51 1.93
N ARG A 49 1.19 -15.40 1.71
CA ARG A 49 1.74 -14.05 1.85
C ARG A 49 0.70 -13.07 2.36
N ILE A 50 1.16 -12.10 3.11
CA ILE A 50 0.37 -10.94 3.53
C ILE A 50 1.18 -9.68 3.28
N LEU A 51 0.55 -8.68 2.64
CA LEU A 51 1.07 -7.32 2.54
C LEU A 51 0.41 -6.46 3.59
N TYR A 52 1.22 -5.91 4.50
CA TYR A 52 0.83 -4.88 5.44
C TYR A 52 1.26 -3.52 4.91
N VAL A 53 0.41 -2.52 5.10
CA VAL A 53 0.70 -1.11 4.79
C VAL A 53 0.32 -0.24 5.99
N GLY A 54 1.00 0.88 6.19
CA GLY A 54 0.77 1.80 7.31
C GLY A 54 2.04 2.56 7.71
N ILE A 55 1.91 3.57 8.57
CA ILE A 55 3.06 4.41 9.00
C ILE A 55 3.83 3.87 10.21
N ASP A 56 3.23 2.95 11.00
CA ASP A 56 3.89 2.34 12.16
C ASP A 56 4.06 0.84 11.97
N LEU A 57 4.69 0.49 10.85
CA LEU A 57 5.04 -0.89 10.55
C LEU A 57 6.09 -1.45 11.53
N TYR A 58 6.75 -0.61 12.35
CA TYR A 58 7.60 -1.05 13.46
C TYR A 58 6.80 -1.77 14.56
N ALA A 59 5.50 -1.48 14.70
CA ALA A 59 4.62 -2.24 15.58
C ALA A 59 4.45 -3.70 15.14
N LEU A 60 4.81 -4.03 13.89
CA LEU A 60 5.04 -5.41 13.45
C LEU A 60 6.50 -5.76 13.72
N ASP A 61 6.82 -6.10 14.97
CA ASP A 61 8.13 -6.68 15.26
C ASP A 61 8.33 -8.00 14.47
N ASP A 62 9.59 -8.41 14.27
CA ASP A 62 9.92 -9.66 13.54
C ASP A 62 9.21 -10.88 14.14
N GLU A 63 8.84 -10.84 15.42
CA GLU A 63 8.10 -11.91 16.08
C GLU A 63 6.62 -11.94 15.66
N THR A 64 5.99 -10.78 15.50
CA THR A 64 4.60 -10.60 15.07
C THR A 64 4.47 -10.80 13.57
N ALA A 65 5.38 -10.24 12.78
CA ALA A 65 5.48 -10.48 11.34
C ALA A 65 5.84 -11.95 11.06
N GLY A 66 6.69 -12.57 11.90
CA GLY A 66 7.07 -13.98 11.81
C GLY A 66 5.96 -14.98 12.13
N ALA A 67 4.78 -14.53 12.55
CA ALA A 67 3.73 -15.38 13.08
C ALA A 67 2.70 -15.85 12.01
N LEU A 68 2.93 -15.58 10.73
CA LEU A 68 2.09 -16.10 9.64
C LEU A 68 2.07 -17.64 9.68
N MET A 69 0.87 -18.22 9.81
CA MET A 69 0.69 -19.66 9.92
C MET A 69 -0.14 -20.20 8.76
N LEU A 70 0.20 -21.43 8.37
CA LEU A 70 -0.56 -22.18 7.36
C LEU A 70 -1.00 -23.52 7.98
N ARG A 71 -2.25 -23.92 7.77
CA ARG A 71 -2.76 -25.21 8.24
C ARG A 71 -3.88 -25.77 7.36
N PRO A 72 -4.07 -27.10 7.27
CA PRO A 72 -5.29 -27.66 6.72
C PRO A 72 -6.49 -27.27 7.58
N VAL A 73 -7.67 -27.09 6.99
CA VAL A 73 -8.90 -26.79 7.75
C VAL A 73 -9.17 -27.88 8.78
N GLY A 74 -9.17 -27.51 10.06
CA GLY A 74 -9.36 -28.42 11.20
C GLY A 74 -8.15 -29.30 11.54
N GLY A 75 -7.00 -29.06 10.91
CA GLY A 75 -5.73 -29.72 11.20
C GLY A 75 -4.77 -28.85 12.02
N ASP A 76 -3.60 -29.42 12.31
CA ASP A 76 -2.50 -28.71 12.94
C ASP A 76 -1.75 -27.82 11.94
N ALA A 77 -1.08 -26.79 12.46
CA ALA A 77 -0.21 -25.94 11.65
C ALA A 77 0.94 -26.73 11.02
N ILE A 78 1.25 -26.42 9.77
CA ILE A 78 2.38 -27.01 9.07
C ILE A 78 3.64 -26.18 9.32
N THR A 79 4.80 -26.82 9.19
CA THR A 79 6.07 -26.10 9.24
C THR A 79 6.28 -25.29 7.97
N ALA A 80 6.61 -24.01 8.13
CA ALA A 80 6.95 -23.10 7.05
C ALA A 80 8.13 -22.21 7.47
N THR A 81 8.98 -21.87 6.51
CA THR A 81 9.95 -20.79 6.66
C THR A 81 9.22 -19.47 6.46
N VAL A 82 9.37 -18.53 7.39
CA VAL A 82 8.77 -17.19 7.27
C VAL A 82 9.86 -16.18 6.92
N GLU A 83 9.63 -15.46 5.82
CA GLU A 83 10.49 -14.39 5.32
C GLU A 83 9.74 -13.06 5.43
N VAL A 84 10.37 -12.06 6.06
CA VAL A 84 9.85 -10.69 6.15
C VAL A 84 10.68 -9.83 5.20
N SER A 85 10.00 -9.05 4.36
CA SER A 85 10.64 -8.16 3.40
C SER A 85 9.92 -6.81 3.34
N SER A 86 10.66 -5.73 3.21
CA SER A 86 10.10 -4.39 3.02
C SER A 86 9.74 -4.15 1.56
N LEU A 87 8.67 -3.40 1.32
CA LEU A 87 8.12 -3.05 0.01
C LEU A 87 7.72 -1.58 0.00
N ALA A 88 7.68 -0.91 -1.16
CA ALA A 88 7.21 0.47 -1.28
C ALA A 88 5.79 0.66 -0.66
N GLY A 89 5.71 1.27 0.51
CA GLY A 89 4.52 1.54 1.30
C GLY A 89 4.14 0.43 2.27
N GLY A 90 4.97 -0.60 2.48
CA GLY A 90 4.55 -1.78 3.26
C GLY A 90 5.62 -2.78 3.69
N ILE A 91 5.18 -3.80 4.42
CA ILE A 91 5.92 -5.01 4.76
C ILE A 91 5.19 -6.20 4.14
N VAL A 92 5.93 -7.06 3.47
CA VAL A 92 5.45 -8.35 2.98
C VAL A 92 5.99 -9.44 3.89
N VAL A 93 5.07 -10.22 4.47
CA VAL A 93 5.38 -11.46 5.18
C VAL A 93 5.05 -12.62 4.25
N THR A 94 6.02 -13.51 4.02
CA THR A 94 5.90 -14.69 3.16
C THR A 94 6.15 -15.95 3.98
N ALA A 95 5.20 -16.87 4.03
CA ALA A 95 5.34 -18.20 4.59
C ALA A 95 5.51 -19.23 3.46
N ARG A 96 6.70 -19.83 3.38
CA ARG A 96 7.03 -20.90 2.43
C ARG A 96 6.96 -22.26 3.14
N PRO A 97 6.04 -23.17 2.76
CA PRO A 97 5.98 -24.51 3.34
C PRO A 97 7.31 -25.27 3.20
N GLU A 98 7.78 -25.93 4.25
CA GLU A 98 9.01 -26.75 4.17
C GLU A 98 8.80 -28.09 3.44
N ALA A 99 7.55 -28.53 3.37
CA ALA A 99 7.12 -29.69 2.61
C ALA A 99 5.94 -29.31 1.71
N PRO A 100 5.76 -30.00 0.57
CA PRO A 100 4.61 -29.77 -0.29
C PRO A 100 3.29 -29.92 0.48
N LEU A 101 2.35 -29.02 0.20
CA LEU A 101 0.98 -29.08 0.66
C LEU A 101 0.30 -30.35 0.14
N ALA A 102 -0.64 -30.88 0.90
CA ALA A 102 -1.43 -32.02 0.47
C ALA A 102 -2.31 -31.60 -0.74
N PRO A 103 -2.43 -32.45 -1.77
CA PRO A 103 -3.26 -32.14 -2.93
C PRO A 103 -4.74 -32.13 -2.56
N LEU A 104 -5.54 -31.36 -3.31
CA LEU A 104 -7.00 -31.26 -3.18
C LEU A 104 -7.47 -31.00 -1.74
N THR A 105 -6.69 -30.24 -0.99
CA THR A 105 -6.88 -29.99 0.44
C THR A 105 -7.15 -28.51 0.65
N GLN A 106 -8.13 -28.20 1.51
CA GLN A 106 -8.42 -26.83 1.90
C GLN A 106 -7.49 -26.40 3.04
N TYR A 107 -6.82 -25.26 2.85
CA TYR A 107 -5.92 -24.64 3.81
C TYR A 107 -6.48 -23.32 4.32
N GLU A 108 -6.07 -22.95 5.53
CA GLU A 108 -6.29 -21.64 6.15
C GLU A 108 -4.94 -20.92 6.27
N VAL A 109 -4.88 -19.68 5.80
CA VAL A 109 -3.83 -18.72 6.14
C VAL A 109 -4.28 -18.01 7.41
N LEU A 110 -3.44 -18.03 8.44
CA LEU A 110 -3.72 -17.39 9.72
C LEU A 110 -2.70 -16.34 10.06
N ASP A 111 -3.20 -15.30 10.72
CA ASP A 111 -2.47 -14.11 11.05
C ASP A 111 -2.80 -13.66 12.48
N TRP A 112 -1.84 -13.02 13.12
CA TRP A 112 -1.94 -12.50 14.47
C TRP A 112 -2.22 -10.99 14.51
N VAL A 113 -2.31 -10.33 13.35
CA VAL A 113 -2.59 -8.89 13.27
C VAL A 113 -4.10 -8.61 13.24
N ASP A 114 -4.55 -7.72 14.12
CA ASP A 114 -5.89 -7.13 14.09
C ASP A 114 -5.86 -5.73 13.48
N ASP A 115 -6.27 -5.62 12.21
CA ASP A 115 -6.40 -4.34 11.49
C ASP A 115 -7.24 -3.29 12.26
N SER A 116 -8.13 -3.72 13.16
CA SER A 116 -9.03 -2.81 13.88
C SER A 116 -8.48 -2.31 15.23
N GLN A 117 -7.39 -2.88 15.72
CA GLN A 117 -6.83 -2.58 17.04
C GLN A 117 -5.38 -2.08 17.01
N CYS A 118 -4.76 -2.01 15.83
CA CYS A 118 -3.46 -1.39 15.64
C CYS A 118 -3.50 0.09 16.08
N SER A 119 -2.90 0.37 17.22
CA SER A 119 -2.62 1.71 17.72
C SER A 119 -1.26 1.70 18.39
N ASP A 120 -0.57 2.84 18.32
CA ASP A 120 0.81 3.05 18.76
C ASP A 120 1.07 2.61 20.22
N GLU A 121 0.02 2.53 21.05
CA GLU A 121 0.14 2.15 22.47
C GLU A 121 -0.08 0.65 22.77
N LEU A 122 -0.84 -0.06 21.94
CA LEU A 122 -1.32 -1.43 22.25
C LEU A 122 -0.65 -2.51 21.40
N GLY A 123 0.07 -2.12 20.34
CA GLY A 123 0.59 -3.04 19.34
C GLY A 123 -0.52 -3.67 18.50
N CYS A 124 -0.12 -4.39 17.47
CA CYS A 124 -1.05 -4.98 16.49
C CYS A 124 -1.41 -6.45 16.77
N ARG A 125 -0.76 -7.07 17.76
CA ARG A 125 -0.78 -8.52 17.98
C ARG A 125 -1.98 -8.96 18.81
N MET A 126 -2.71 -9.95 18.30
CA MET A 126 -3.81 -10.62 19.00
C MET A 126 -3.32 -11.73 19.93
N GLU A 127 -4.17 -12.12 20.88
CA GLU A 127 -3.96 -13.30 21.73
C GLU A 127 -4.15 -14.63 20.98
N GLU A 128 -4.96 -14.65 19.92
CA GLU A 128 -5.23 -15.80 19.08
C GLU A 128 -5.16 -15.41 17.59
N PRO A 129 -4.66 -16.30 16.71
CA PRO A 129 -4.59 -15.99 15.30
C PRO A 129 -5.97 -16.09 14.64
N VAL A 130 -6.24 -15.20 13.68
CA VAL A 130 -7.47 -15.20 12.87
C VAL A 130 -7.21 -15.77 11.50
N VAL A 131 -8.22 -16.41 10.91
CA VAL A 131 -8.16 -16.87 9.52
C VAL A 131 -8.38 -15.66 8.60
N VAL A 132 -7.37 -15.36 7.79
CA VAL A 132 -7.41 -14.23 6.84
C VAL A 132 -7.76 -14.64 5.42
N SER A 133 -7.48 -15.89 5.07
CA SER A 133 -7.81 -16.47 3.78
C SER A 133 -7.96 -17.99 3.89
N ARG A 134 -8.82 -18.56 3.05
CA ARG A 134 -8.90 -19.99 2.79
C ARG A 134 -8.68 -20.27 1.32
N PHE A 135 -7.90 -21.28 1.00
CA PHE A 135 -7.70 -21.72 -0.39
C PHE A 135 -7.71 -23.23 -0.51
N THR A 136 -7.91 -23.73 -1.72
CA THR A 136 -7.89 -25.17 -2.02
C THR A 136 -6.76 -25.49 -2.99
N THR A 137 -5.89 -26.42 -2.61
CA THR A 137 -4.80 -26.87 -3.48
C THR A 137 -5.32 -27.67 -4.68
N GLY A 138 -4.58 -27.62 -5.78
CA GLY A 138 -4.71 -28.51 -6.93
C GLY A 138 -4.14 -29.91 -6.65
N ASP A 139 -3.83 -30.64 -7.71
CA ASP A 139 -3.30 -32.00 -7.65
C ASP A 139 -1.78 -32.12 -7.76
N SER A 140 -1.10 -31.06 -8.23
CA SER A 140 0.35 -31.06 -8.47
C SER A 140 1.04 -29.77 -8.01
N PRO A 141 2.39 -29.80 -7.85
CA PRO A 141 3.18 -28.58 -7.77
C PRO A 141 3.19 -27.86 -9.12
N ASP A 142 3.60 -26.61 -9.08
CA ASP A 142 3.93 -25.80 -10.25
C ASP A 142 5.43 -25.53 -10.25
N ASP A 143 6.12 -25.93 -11.31
CA ASP A 143 7.55 -25.74 -11.50
C ASP A 143 7.84 -24.86 -12.75
N GLN A 144 6.80 -24.23 -13.32
CA GLN A 144 6.94 -23.39 -14.50
C GLN A 144 6.91 -21.92 -14.10
N PRO A 145 7.94 -21.12 -14.44
CA PRO A 145 7.87 -19.69 -14.21
C PRO A 145 6.85 -19.02 -15.13
N PRO A 146 6.31 -17.85 -14.73
CA PRO A 146 5.39 -17.08 -15.55
C PRO A 146 5.95 -16.67 -16.91
N GLU A 147 5.08 -16.53 -17.91
CA GLU A 147 5.44 -15.98 -19.21
C GLU A 147 5.33 -14.45 -19.19
N PHE A 148 6.45 -13.76 -18.96
CA PHE A 148 6.51 -12.30 -18.82
C PHE A 148 7.43 -11.65 -19.85
N ALA A 149 6.94 -10.60 -20.51
CA ALA A 149 7.66 -9.90 -21.58
C ALA A 149 8.72 -8.91 -21.06
N GLY A 150 8.72 -8.60 -19.76
CA GLY A 150 9.64 -7.63 -19.17
C GLY A 150 9.12 -6.18 -19.20
N LEU A 151 10.02 -5.26 -18.87
CA LEU A 151 9.73 -3.82 -18.85
C LEU A 151 9.56 -3.23 -20.26
N THR A 152 8.64 -2.29 -20.39
CA THR A 152 8.51 -1.41 -21.56
C THR A 152 9.04 0.00 -21.30
N GLY A 153 9.25 0.39 -20.03
CA GLY A 153 9.79 1.70 -19.65
C GLY A 153 9.43 2.12 -18.23
N PHE A 154 9.53 3.42 -17.96
CA PHE A 154 9.09 4.05 -16.72
C PHE A 154 8.19 5.25 -17.03
N GLY A 155 7.08 5.38 -16.31
CA GLY A 155 6.35 6.63 -16.19
C GLY A 155 6.82 7.35 -14.92
N THR A 156 7.01 8.67 -14.99
CA THR A 156 7.45 9.47 -13.84
C THR A 156 6.54 10.66 -13.61
N GLU A 157 6.35 11.00 -12.33
CA GLU A 157 5.50 12.10 -11.89
C GLU A 157 6.21 12.81 -10.73
N ALA A 158 6.56 14.09 -10.91
CA ALA A 158 7.14 14.90 -9.86
C ALA A 158 6.05 15.48 -8.95
N ALA A 159 6.34 15.54 -7.65
CA ALA A 159 5.52 16.20 -6.66
C ALA A 159 6.40 16.97 -5.68
N ALA A 160 5.95 18.16 -5.31
CA ALA A 160 6.64 19.04 -4.39
C ALA A 160 5.65 19.77 -3.50
N CYS A 161 6.05 20.05 -2.27
CA CYS A 161 5.35 20.94 -1.37
C CYS A 161 6.34 21.63 -0.47
N ASP A 162 6.39 22.97 -0.48
CA ASP A 162 7.31 23.73 0.37
C ASP A 162 6.71 24.12 1.73
N GLU A 163 5.45 23.78 1.94
CA GLU A 163 4.70 24.17 3.14
C GLU A 163 4.67 23.08 4.21
N SER A 164 4.71 23.48 5.48
CA SER A 164 4.55 22.56 6.61
C SER A 164 3.16 21.91 6.70
N ALA A 165 2.19 22.39 5.92
CA ALA A 165 0.88 21.77 5.80
C ALA A 165 0.94 20.36 5.17
N CYS A 166 2.01 20.04 4.45
CA CYS A 166 2.26 18.77 3.79
C CYS A 166 2.99 17.73 4.65
N CYS A 167 2.86 17.84 5.98
CA CYS A 167 3.61 17.02 6.94
C CYS A 167 5.12 17.33 6.96
N GLY A 168 5.51 18.46 6.37
CA GLY A 168 6.89 18.84 6.13
C GLY A 168 7.05 19.28 4.67
N PRO A 169 8.02 20.16 4.37
CA PRO A 169 8.38 20.42 2.99
C PRO A 169 8.95 19.16 2.36
N TYR A 170 8.67 18.90 1.09
CA TYR A 170 9.21 17.75 0.36
C TYR A 170 9.28 17.96 -1.14
N ARG A 171 10.19 17.24 -1.79
CA ARG A 171 10.24 17.05 -3.24
C ARG A 171 10.56 15.61 -3.55
N VAL A 172 9.72 15.00 -4.39
CA VAL A 172 9.84 13.59 -4.77
C VAL A 172 9.48 13.37 -6.22
N ILE A 173 10.06 12.33 -6.82
CA ILE A 173 9.62 11.80 -8.11
C ILE A 173 9.05 10.42 -7.87
N THR A 174 7.78 10.24 -8.20
CA THR A 174 7.18 8.91 -8.27
C THR A 174 7.57 8.27 -9.58
N ALA A 175 8.22 7.12 -9.55
CA ALA A 175 8.53 6.32 -10.74
C ALA A 175 7.68 5.05 -10.73
N ARG A 176 7.02 4.79 -11.87
CA ARG A 176 6.15 3.63 -12.09
C ARG A 176 6.69 2.84 -13.28
N PRO A 177 7.31 1.66 -13.04
CA PRO A 177 7.69 0.79 -14.13
C PRO A 177 6.45 0.42 -14.96
N SER A 178 6.61 0.48 -16.27
CA SER A 178 5.57 0.14 -17.24
C SER A 178 5.88 -1.23 -17.85
N TYR A 179 4.89 -2.11 -17.85
CA TYR A 179 4.95 -3.45 -18.43
C TYR A 179 3.53 -3.98 -18.63
N ASP A 180 3.38 -4.90 -19.57
CA ASP A 180 2.15 -5.69 -19.67
C ASP A 180 2.22 -6.86 -18.67
N PRO A 181 1.13 -7.21 -17.97
CA PRO A 181 1.12 -8.37 -17.07
C PRO A 181 1.57 -9.66 -17.77
N ALA A 182 2.10 -10.61 -17.00
CA ALA A 182 2.42 -11.94 -17.50
C ALA A 182 1.21 -12.56 -18.21
N SER A 183 1.42 -13.25 -19.32
CA SER A 183 0.32 -13.74 -20.17
C SER A 183 -0.52 -14.84 -19.52
N ASP A 184 0.03 -15.49 -18.51
CA ASP A 184 -0.58 -16.49 -17.66
C ASP A 184 -1.00 -15.94 -16.28
N ASP A 185 -1.00 -14.61 -16.11
CA ASP A 185 -1.55 -13.96 -14.91
C ASP A 185 -3.05 -14.26 -14.80
N GLY A 186 -3.37 -15.17 -13.89
CA GLY A 186 -4.74 -15.58 -13.62
C GLY A 186 -5.54 -14.45 -12.95
N PRO A 187 -6.88 -14.52 -12.97
CA PRO A 187 -7.74 -13.52 -12.31
C PRO A 187 -7.55 -13.46 -10.78
N GLU A 188 -6.80 -14.40 -10.20
CA GLU A 188 -6.56 -14.52 -8.77
C GLU A 188 -5.36 -13.69 -8.27
N GLY A 189 -4.71 -12.90 -9.14
CA GLY A 189 -3.54 -12.11 -8.74
C GLY A 189 -2.37 -12.99 -8.29
N SER A 190 -2.22 -14.14 -8.96
CA SER A 190 -1.23 -15.17 -8.62
C SER A 190 0.20 -14.75 -8.93
N ILE A 191 0.38 -13.71 -9.75
CA ILE A 191 1.69 -13.22 -10.15
C ILE A 191 2.06 -11.94 -9.37
N ARG A 192 3.25 -11.97 -8.77
CA ARG A 192 3.93 -10.79 -8.19
C ARG A 192 5.07 -10.35 -9.10
N TYR A 193 5.47 -9.09 -8.99
CA TYR A 193 6.55 -8.53 -9.80
C TYR A 193 7.68 -8.05 -8.89
N ARG A 194 8.91 -8.43 -9.16
CA ARG A 194 10.12 -7.98 -8.45
C ARG A 194 10.90 -7.03 -9.33
N LEU A 195 11.33 -5.91 -8.77
CA LEU A 195 12.22 -4.94 -9.43
C LEU A 195 13.64 -5.19 -8.97
N TYR A 196 14.55 -5.28 -9.93
CA TYR A 196 15.98 -5.43 -9.70
C TYR A 196 16.72 -4.25 -10.31
N SER A 197 17.70 -3.70 -9.59
CA SER A 197 18.71 -2.86 -10.20
C SER A 197 19.70 -3.75 -10.93
N SER A 198 20.07 -3.39 -12.17
CA SER A 198 21.14 -4.08 -12.88
C SER A 198 22.54 -3.59 -12.47
N ASP A 199 22.62 -2.50 -11.70
CA ASP A 199 23.88 -1.97 -11.18
C ASP A 199 24.28 -2.73 -9.91
N GLY A 200 24.91 -3.90 -10.07
CA GLY A 200 25.45 -4.69 -8.95
C GLY A 200 25.88 -6.10 -9.34
N PRO A 201 26.76 -6.75 -8.54
CA PRO A 201 27.23 -8.11 -8.82
C PRO A 201 26.19 -9.21 -8.53
N ALA A 202 25.02 -8.85 -7.98
CA ALA A 202 23.89 -9.75 -7.76
C ALA A 202 22.58 -8.99 -7.98
N LEU A 203 21.62 -9.62 -8.68
CA LEU A 203 20.24 -9.14 -8.78
C LEU A 203 19.57 -9.30 -7.41
N SER A 204 19.84 -8.38 -6.48
CA SER A 204 19.06 -8.24 -5.27
C SER A 204 17.81 -7.44 -5.60
N PRO A 205 16.60 -7.91 -5.24
CA PRO A 205 15.39 -7.17 -5.52
C PRO A 205 15.44 -5.86 -4.74
N VAL A 206 15.34 -4.75 -5.47
CA VAL A 206 15.23 -3.42 -4.89
C VAL A 206 13.78 -3.21 -4.43
N ALA A 207 12.83 -3.82 -5.14
CA ALA A 207 11.42 -3.80 -4.78
C ALA A 207 10.73 -5.13 -5.05
N VAL A 208 9.64 -5.34 -4.32
CA VAL A 208 8.60 -6.29 -4.69
C VAL A 208 7.34 -5.47 -4.95
N GLY A 209 6.46 -5.93 -5.83
CA GLY A 209 5.17 -5.34 -6.14
C GLY A 209 4.14 -6.45 -6.26
N HIS A 210 2.92 -6.17 -5.80
CA HIS A 210 1.79 -7.05 -6.02
C HIS A 210 1.00 -6.52 -7.20
N SER A 211 0.55 -7.40 -8.10
CA SER A 211 -0.13 -7.03 -9.35
C SER A 211 0.70 -6.07 -10.23
N SER A 212 0.08 -5.47 -11.26
CA SER A 212 0.69 -4.47 -12.15
C SER A 212 1.01 -3.12 -11.48
N ASN A 213 0.95 -3.03 -10.15
CA ASN A 213 1.08 -1.78 -9.38
C ASN A 213 2.41 -1.69 -8.65
N LEU A 214 3.50 -1.93 -9.38
CA LEU A 214 4.84 -1.64 -8.89
C LEU A 214 5.12 -0.14 -9.03
N TRP A 215 5.66 0.49 -8.00
CA TRP A 215 6.06 1.90 -8.03
C TRP A 215 7.11 2.16 -6.94
N GLY A 216 7.87 3.24 -7.08
CA GLY A 216 8.84 3.73 -6.09
C GLY A 216 9.02 5.24 -6.15
N PHE A 217 9.89 5.76 -5.28
CA PHE A 217 10.21 7.19 -5.21
C PHE A 217 11.69 7.45 -5.46
N ILE A 218 11.99 8.61 -6.03
CA ILE A 218 13.29 9.25 -5.92
C ILE A 218 13.07 10.42 -4.96
N ASP A 219 13.65 10.35 -3.76
CA ASP A 219 13.61 11.43 -2.79
C ASP A 219 14.61 12.52 -3.16
N CYS A 220 14.13 13.73 -3.34
CA CYS A 220 14.93 14.86 -3.79
C CYS A 220 15.34 15.76 -2.63
N ASP A 221 14.38 16.11 -1.79
CA ASP A 221 14.61 16.82 -0.53
C ASP A 221 13.40 16.74 0.41
N GLY A 222 13.63 17.14 1.66
CA GLY A 222 12.59 17.38 2.65
C GLY A 222 11.99 16.13 3.31
N GLY A 223 12.24 14.93 2.76
CA GLY A 223 11.80 13.67 3.36
C GLY A 223 10.29 13.61 3.45
N ALA A 224 9.61 13.50 2.29
CA ALA A 224 8.14 13.55 2.14
C ALA A 224 7.33 12.68 3.09
N LEU A 225 7.96 11.67 3.69
CA LEU A 225 7.31 10.61 4.46
C LEU A 225 7.94 10.42 5.85
N GLY A 226 8.78 11.36 6.30
CA GLY A 226 9.58 11.23 7.53
C GLY A 226 10.88 10.45 7.32
N ASP A 227 11.77 10.51 8.31
CA ASP A 227 13.07 9.82 8.30
C ASP A 227 12.93 8.28 8.49
N ASP A 228 11.70 7.80 8.70
CA ASP A 228 11.41 6.41 9.00
C ASP A 228 11.37 5.58 7.70
N GLU A 229 12.47 4.86 7.46
CA GLU A 229 12.80 4.10 6.25
C GLU A 229 11.83 2.95 5.89
N ILE A 230 10.91 2.56 6.79
CA ILE A 230 10.09 1.37 6.53
C ILE A 230 9.06 1.64 5.43
N GLY A 231 9.27 0.92 4.33
CA GLY A 231 8.40 0.97 3.18
C GLY A 231 8.75 2.08 2.21
N ARG A 232 9.89 2.77 2.35
CA ARG A 232 10.34 3.63 1.25
C ARG A 232 11.12 2.79 0.25
N LEU A 233 10.69 2.81 -1.00
CA LEU A 233 11.47 2.29 -2.10
C LEU A 233 12.22 3.45 -2.75
N ASP A 234 13.45 3.66 -2.31
CA ASP A 234 14.35 4.65 -2.88
C ASP A 234 14.96 4.13 -4.16
N LEU A 235 14.34 4.50 -5.27
CA LEU A 235 14.88 4.26 -6.59
C LEU A 235 15.99 5.29 -6.87
N GLN A 236 17.03 4.80 -7.52
CA GLN A 236 18.12 5.62 -8.04
C GLN A 236 18.02 5.71 -9.56
N VAL A 237 18.59 6.76 -10.15
CA VAL A 237 18.83 6.78 -11.61
C VAL A 237 19.67 5.58 -11.98
N GLY A 238 19.23 4.80 -12.96
CA GLY A 238 19.91 3.57 -13.33
C GLY A 238 19.09 2.65 -14.20
N ASP A 239 19.68 1.48 -14.45
CA ASP A 239 19.10 0.45 -15.29
C ASP A 239 18.42 -0.60 -14.38
N TYR A 240 17.21 -1.03 -14.76
CA TYR A 240 16.38 -1.93 -13.98
C TYR A 240 15.78 -3.06 -14.82
N VAL A 241 15.49 -4.18 -14.17
CA VAL A 241 14.73 -5.32 -14.72
C VAL A 241 13.54 -5.60 -13.80
N VAL A 242 12.38 -5.90 -14.36
CA VAL A 242 11.27 -6.49 -13.61
C VAL A 242 11.16 -7.97 -13.93
N ARG A 243 10.84 -8.79 -12.93
CA ARG A 243 10.52 -10.21 -13.11
C ARG A 243 9.21 -10.57 -12.43
N ALA A 244 8.39 -11.35 -13.12
CA ALA A 244 7.20 -12.01 -12.63
C ALA A 244 7.57 -13.25 -11.80
N VAL A 245 6.83 -13.47 -10.73
CA VAL A 245 6.97 -14.62 -9.85
C VAL A 245 5.57 -15.15 -9.53
N ASP A 246 5.35 -16.45 -9.67
CA ASP A 246 4.06 -17.07 -9.38
C ASP A 246 3.84 -17.37 -7.88
N LEU A 247 2.74 -18.06 -7.57
CA LEU A 247 2.40 -18.54 -6.23
C LEU A 247 3.38 -19.60 -5.72
N ALA A 248 3.93 -20.43 -6.60
CA ALA A 248 4.91 -21.47 -6.26
C ALA A 248 6.32 -20.90 -6.02
N GLY A 249 6.53 -19.61 -6.29
CA GLY A 249 7.82 -18.94 -6.17
C GLY A 249 8.70 -19.10 -7.40
N ASN A 250 8.19 -19.64 -8.50
CA ASN A 250 8.92 -19.71 -9.77
C ASN A 250 9.02 -18.30 -10.34
N GLU A 251 10.25 -17.87 -10.60
CA GLU A 251 10.56 -16.55 -11.11
C GLU A 251 10.99 -16.65 -12.57
N ASP A 252 10.46 -15.76 -13.40
CA ASP A 252 10.82 -15.70 -14.81
C ASP A 252 12.28 -15.24 -14.99
N ALA A 253 12.85 -15.57 -16.15
CA ALA A 253 14.25 -15.34 -16.46
C ALA A 253 14.49 -14.19 -17.45
N ASN A 254 13.53 -13.29 -17.66
CA ASN A 254 13.72 -12.16 -18.55
C ASN A 254 14.85 -11.24 -18.04
N GLU A 255 15.50 -10.60 -19.00
CA GLU A 255 16.62 -9.67 -18.80
C GLU A 255 16.35 -8.36 -19.55
N ILE A 256 15.07 -8.03 -19.78
CA ILE A 256 14.70 -6.80 -20.48
C ILE A 256 14.91 -5.64 -19.53
N ILE A 257 15.93 -4.83 -19.85
CA ILE A 257 16.34 -3.68 -19.07
C ILE A 257 15.59 -2.44 -19.58
N ALA A 258 15.07 -1.66 -18.63
CA ALA A 258 14.65 -0.28 -18.87
C ALA A 258 15.42 0.66 -17.94
N ARG A 259 15.71 1.85 -18.44
CA ARG A 259 16.44 2.87 -17.71
C ARG A 259 15.49 3.87 -17.06
N LEU A 260 15.71 4.16 -15.80
CA LEU A 260 15.08 5.26 -15.08
C LEU A 260 16.03 6.47 -15.14
N ASP A 261 15.68 7.44 -15.98
CA ASP A 261 16.48 8.66 -16.22
C ASP A 261 15.97 9.90 -15.47
N ALA A 262 14.98 9.76 -14.60
CA ALA A 262 14.41 10.89 -13.88
C ALA A 262 15.34 11.39 -12.78
N SER A 263 15.50 12.71 -12.71
CA SER A 263 16.42 13.39 -11.81
C SER A 263 15.68 14.44 -11.01
N CYS A 264 16.19 14.80 -9.83
CA CYS A 264 15.54 15.79 -8.98
C CYS A 264 15.47 17.21 -9.55
N GLU A 265 16.24 17.50 -10.61
CA GLU A 265 16.10 18.71 -11.41
C GLU A 265 14.74 18.74 -12.13
N ASP A 266 14.19 17.56 -12.49
CA ASP A 266 12.87 17.42 -13.11
C ASP A 266 11.71 17.65 -12.11
N ALA A 267 12.00 17.68 -10.81
CA ALA A 267 11.04 17.94 -9.74
C ALA A 267 11.02 19.41 -9.28
N GLU A 268 11.72 20.30 -9.98
CA GLU A 268 11.51 21.74 -9.79
C GLU A 268 10.09 22.08 -10.23
N LEU A 269 9.30 22.65 -9.32
CA LEU A 269 8.04 23.26 -9.71
C LEU A 269 8.41 24.30 -10.76
N GLU A 270 7.88 24.15 -11.98
CA GLU A 270 7.84 25.30 -12.86
C GLU A 270 7.12 26.37 -12.06
N ASP A 271 7.87 27.37 -11.59
CA ASP A 271 7.31 28.57 -11.03
C ASP A 271 6.39 29.09 -12.12
N THR A 272 5.11 28.74 -12.02
CA THR A 272 4.04 29.50 -12.62
C THR A 272 3.98 30.79 -11.82
N ASP A 273 5.07 31.54 -11.87
CA ASP A 273 5.15 32.95 -11.58
C ASP A 273 3.94 33.52 -12.27
N GLY A 274 2.94 33.85 -11.45
CA GLY A 274 1.64 34.29 -11.89
C GLY A 274 1.91 35.34 -12.94
N GLY A 275 1.59 34.99 -14.19
CA GLY A 275 1.86 35.85 -15.34
C GLY A 275 1.43 37.23 -14.95
N GLU A 276 2.36 38.18 -15.03
CA GLU A 276 2.18 39.58 -14.65
C GLU A 276 0.78 39.99 -15.06
N GLY A 277 -0.10 40.03 -14.07
CA GLY A 277 -1.46 40.51 -14.21
C GLY A 277 -1.33 42.01 -14.33
N ASP A 278 -0.98 42.46 -15.53
CA ASP A 278 -1.15 43.83 -15.95
C ASP A 278 -2.59 44.24 -15.62
N ASP A 279 -2.69 45.25 -14.76
CA ASP A 279 -3.77 46.23 -14.71
C ASP A 279 -5.20 45.70 -14.56
N LEU A 280 -5.60 45.36 -13.33
CA LEU A 280 -7.00 45.53 -12.89
C LEU A 280 -7.03 46.32 -11.59
N ASP A 281 -6.74 47.62 -11.73
CA ASP A 281 -7.30 48.65 -10.84
C ASP A 281 -8.82 48.51 -10.83
N ASP A 282 -9.39 48.72 -9.65
CA ASP A 282 -10.82 48.79 -9.34
C ASP A 282 -11.57 47.44 -9.30
N LEU A 283 -11.77 46.91 -8.09
CA LEU A 283 -13.10 46.93 -7.45
C LEU A 283 -13.03 46.42 -5.99
N ASP A 284 -13.59 47.27 -5.13
CA ASP A 284 -13.83 47.13 -3.70
C ASP A 284 -14.85 46.01 -3.39
N ASP A 285 -14.88 45.61 -2.12
CA ASP A 285 -15.87 44.77 -1.41
C ASP A 285 -15.77 43.22 -1.45
N GLY A 286 -15.28 42.67 -0.33
CA GLY A 286 -16.14 41.80 0.49
C GLY A 286 -15.82 40.29 0.55
N GLY A 287 -15.01 39.90 1.55
CA GLY A 287 -15.21 38.73 2.41
C GLY A 287 -15.23 37.32 1.79
N GLY A 288 -14.22 36.51 2.15
CA GLY A 288 -14.31 35.05 2.00
C GLY A 288 -12.97 34.34 2.21
N GLU A 289 -12.60 34.08 3.47
CA GLU A 289 -11.47 33.20 3.81
C GLU A 289 -11.88 31.73 3.63
N GLY A 290 -11.22 31.03 2.71
CA GLY A 290 -11.40 29.62 2.45
C GLY A 290 -10.27 29.06 1.59
N ALA A 291 -9.08 28.88 2.18
CA ALA A 291 -7.99 28.16 1.54
C ALA A 291 -8.38 26.68 1.42
N SER A 292 -8.62 26.24 0.19
CA SER A 292 -8.92 24.85 -0.18
C SER A 292 -7.65 24.25 -0.79
N CYS A 293 -7.12 23.19 -0.20
CA CYS A 293 -6.05 22.37 -0.78
C CYS A 293 -6.60 21.59 -1.99
N ALA A 294 -6.78 22.28 -3.12
CA ALA A 294 -7.17 21.67 -4.37
C ALA A 294 -5.93 21.57 -5.27
N MET A 295 -5.42 20.36 -5.45
CA MET A 295 -4.41 20.06 -6.46
C MET A 295 -4.98 20.41 -7.84
N THR A 296 -4.35 21.36 -8.53
CA THR A 296 -4.73 21.75 -9.89
C THR A 296 -3.94 20.89 -10.87
N PRO A 297 -4.58 20.05 -11.70
CA PRO A 297 -3.84 19.21 -12.65
C PRO A 297 -3.23 20.05 -13.77
N GLY A 298 -1.93 19.85 -14.02
CA GLY A 298 -1.19 20.39 -15.14
C GLY A 298 -1.83 20.02 -16.48
N ARG A 299 -2.01 21.02 -17.33
CA ARG A 299 -2.78 20.94 -18.58
C ARG A 299 -1.87 20.52 -19.74
N GLY A 300 -1.77 19.23 -20.03
CA GLY A 300 -0.91 18.80 -21.13
C GLY A 300 -0.88 17.31 -21.49
N GLY A 301 -2.02 16.61 -21.54
CA GLY A 301 -2.04 15.23 -22.04
C GLY A 301 -3.44 14.65 -22.09
N THR A 302 -3.94 14.36 -23.30
CA THR A 302 -5.23 13.71 -23.49
C THR A 302 -5.20 12.25 -23.02
N ALA A 303 -5.84 11.96 -21.88
CA ALA A 303 -6.71 10.80 -21.61
C ALA A 303 -6.65 10.36 -20.12
N THR A 304 -7.78 10.51 -19.44
CA THR A 304 -8.29 9.56 -18.43
C THR A 304 -7.33 9.09 -17.32
N SER A 305 -6.71 9.98 -16.55
CA SER A 305 -6.07 9.61 -15.25
C SER A 305 -5.73 10.84 -14.40
N ALA A 306 -6.75 11.56 -13.92
CA ALA A 306 -6.57 12.66 -12.96
C ALA A 306 -7.58 12.52 -11.82
N VAL A 307 -7.46 11.43 -11.05
CA VAL A 307 -8.21 11.22 -9.79
C VAL A 307 -7.36 10.49 -8.72
N VAL A 308 -6.15 9.99 -8.99
CA VAL A 308 -5.57 8.91 -8.15
C VAL A 308 -4.71 9.34 -6.96
N ALA A 309 -4.28 10.61 -6.81
CA ALA A 309 -3.50 10.99 -5.62
C ALA A 309 -4.32 11.07 -4.30
N CYS A 310 -5.64 11.25 -4.38
CA CYS A 310 -6.53 11.13 -3.20
C CYS A 310 -7.54 9.98 -3.29
N ALA A 311 -7.73 9.34 -4.45
CA ALA A 311 -8.82 8.38 -4.64
C ALA A 311 -8.47 6.89 -4.45
N VAL A 312 -7.22 6.55 -4.12
CA VAL A 312 -6.94 5.20 -3.59
C VAL A 312 -7.64 4.98 -2.23
N LEU A 313 -8.06 6.05 -1.55
CA LEU A 313 -8.58 6.00 -0.17
C LEU A 313 -10.11 6.11 0.01
N ALA A 314 -10.92 6.23 -1.07
CA ALA A 314 -12.39 6.36 -0.95
C ALA A 314 -13.19 5.19 -1.57
N GLY A 315 -12.52 4.12 -2.04
CA GLY A 315 -13.09 3.17 -2.99
C GLY A 315 -13.62 1.84 -2.47
N ILE A 316 -13.66 1.52 -1.17
CA ILE A 316 -14.23 0.24 -0.69
C ILE A 316 -14.99 0.44 0.64
N VAL A 317 -16.15 1.09 0.59
CA VAL A 317 -17.20 0.89 1.61
C VAL A 317 -18.42 0.30 0.91
N ARG A 318 -18.35 -0.99 0.59
CA ARG A 318 -19.57 -1.75 0.24
C ARG A 318 -20.38 -1.95 1.52
N ARG A 319 -21.61 -1.43 1.50
CA ARG A 319 -22.65 -1.67 2.51
C ARG A 319 -22.73 -3.16 2.87
N ARG A 320 -22.49 -3.50 4.15
CA ARG A 320 -22.89 -4.80 4.71
C ARG A 320 -24.41 -4.96 4.54
N PRO A 321 -24.91 -6.03 3.91
CA PRO A 321 -26.31 -6.40 4.07
C PRO A 321 -26.55 -6.81 5.53
N GLY A 322 -27.67 -6.34 6.08
CA GLY A 322 -28.04 -6.52 7.48
C GLY A 322 -27.99 -7.98 7.92
N ARG A 323 -27.38 -8.20 9.09
CA ARG A 323 -27.34 -9.47 9.81
C ARG A 323 -28.78 -9.91 10.13
N PRO A 324 -29.27 -11.08 9.68
CA PRO A 324 -30.55 -11.59 10.14
C PRO A 324 -30.44 -11.95 11.63
N SER A 325 -31.41 -11.46 12.40
CA SER A 325 -31.57 -11.76 13.83
C SER A 325 -31.70 -13.26 14.06
N ARG A 326 -30.82 -13.80 14.92
CA ARG A 326 -30.83 -15.19 15.39
C ARG A 326 -32.12 -15.42 16.20
N PRO A 327 -32.92 -16.47 15.92
CA PRO A 327 -34.07 -16.80 16.75
C PRO A 327 -33.62 -17.30 18.14
N GLN A 328 -34.31 -16.85 19.18
CA GLN A 328 -34.14 -17.30 20.56
C GLN A 328 -34.39 -18.82 20.67
N PRO A 329 -33.61 -19.56 21.47
CA PRO A 329 -33.92 -20.95 21.76
C PRO A 329 -35.19 -21.04 22.63
N ALA A 330 -36.16 -21.81 22.14
CA ALA A 330 -37.37 -22.16 22.85
C ALA A 330 -37.04 -22.99 24.10
N GLY A 331 -37.81 -22.73 25.16
CA GLY A 331 -37.58 -23.21 26.50
C GLY A 331 -37.57 -24.74 26.66
N ARG A 332 -36.73 -25.12 27.62
CA ARG A 332 -36.58 -26.41 28.30
C ARG A 332 -37.93 -26.96 28.78
N ALA A 333 -38.37 -28.10 28.23
CA ALA A 333 -39.41 -28.92 28.83
C ALA A 333 -38.76 -29.87 29.85
N LYS A 334 -39.24 -29.81 31.10
CA LYS A 334 -38.99 -30.82 32.14
C LYS A 334 -39.80 -32.07 31.78
N SER A 335 -39.16 -33.24 31.77
CA SER A 335 -39.83 -34.52 31.87
C SER A 335 -39.48 -35.13 33.22
N SER A 336 -40.48 -35.18 34.08
CA SER A 336 -40.56 -36.03 35.25
C SER A 336 -41.15 -37.38 34.82
N GLU A 337 -40.39 -38.46 34.99
CA GLU A 337 -40.77 -39.80 35.47
C GLU A 337 -39.57 -40.74 35.31
#